data_AF-A0A916CLE4-F1
#
_entry.id   AF-A0A916CLE4-F1
#
_cell.length_a   1.000
_cell.length_b   1.000
_cell.length_c   1.000
_cell.angle_alpha   90.00
_cell.angle_beta   90.00
_cell.angle_gamma   90.00
#
_symmetry.space_group_name_H-M   'P 1'
#
loop_
_entity.id
_entity.type
_entity.pdbx_description
1 polymer ?
#
loop_
_entity_poly.entity_id
_entity_poly.type
_entity_poly.pdbx_seq_one_letter_code
_entity_poly.pdbx_strand_id
1 'polypeptide(L)'
;NMPYYIVSKVIEALNSNGRPIKGSNILILGLAYKKNVDDLRESPSLELIRLLKHKGAKVAYNDPYVPMAVHHKNGMKMRSVPLSPKGLKKYDCVVVATDHSTYDYRWIASNSRLVVDTRNAMAGIKAPNIVKA
;
A
#
# COMPACT_ATOMS: atom_id res chain seq x y z
N ASN A 1 -13.80 4.38 11.04
CA ASN A 1 -13.62 3.19 10.17
C ASN A 1 -12.16 3.13 9.72
N MET A 2 -11.49 1.98 9.86
CA MET A 2 -10.03 1.84 9.69
C MET A 2 -9.51 2.26 8.29
N PRO A 3 -10.14 1.90 7.16
CA PRO A 3 -9.65 2.32 5.84
C PRO A 3 -9.63 3.84 5.64
N TYR A 4 -10.62 4.57 6.17
CA TYR A 4 -10.65 6.04 6.09
C TYR A 4 -9.53 6.69 6.89
N TYR A 5 -9.21 6.14 8.07
CA TYR A 5 -8.09 6.59 8.87
C TYR A 5 -6.76 6.40 8.12
N ILE A 6 -6.55 5.24 7.50
CA ILE A 6 -5.36 4.98 6.67
C ILE A 6 -5.29 5.98 5.50
N VAL A 7 -6.41 6.27 4.83
CA VAL A 7 -6.45 7.29 3.76
C VAL A 7 -6.04 8.67 4.29
N SER A 8 -6.51 9.08 5.47
CA SER A 8 -6.07 10.34 6.09
C SER A 8 -4.56 10.36 6.32
N LYS A 9 -4.01 9.27 6.86
CA LYS A 9 -2.57 9.15 7.09
C LYS A 9 -1.74 9.21 5.81
N VAL A 10 -2.23 8.60 4.74
CA VAL A 10 -1.60 8.71 3.42
C VAL A 10 -1.63 10.15 2.90
N ILE A 11 -2.75 10.85 3.06
CA ILE A 11 -2.89 12.26 2.66
C ILE A 11 -1.92 13.15 3.47
N GLU A 12 -1.91 12.99 4.79
CA GLU A 12 -1.01 13.72 5.69
C GLU A 12 0.46 13.49 5.29
N ALA A 13 0.86 12.23 5.11
CA ALA A 13 2.23 11.87 4.77
C ALA A 13 2.68 12.41 3.40
N LEU A 14 1.79 12.36 2.39
CA LEU A 14 2.05 12.95 1.08
C LEU A 14 2.16 14.48 1.16
N ASN A 15 1.25 15.13 1.89
CA ASN A 15 1.25 16.59 2.05
C ASN A 15 2.50 17.10 2.78
N SER A 16 2.98 16.38 3.80
CA SER A 16 4.26 16.68 4.47
C SER A 16 5.47 16.61 3.52
N ASN A 17 5.33 15.94 2.38
CA ASN A 17 6.33 15.86 1.30
C ASN A 17 5.98 16.76 0.10
N GLY A 18 5.04 17.70 0.26
CA GLY A 18 4.63 18.63 -0.79
C GLY A 18 3.91 17.98 -1.97
N ARG A 19 3.31 16.80 -1.77
CA ARG A 19 2.60 16.05 -2.83
C ARG A 19 1.10 15.94 -2.52
N PRO A 20 0.20 16.30 -3.45
CA PRO A 20 -1.22 16.04 -3.27
C PRO A 20 -1.57 14.57 -3.52
N ILE A 21 -2.63 14.06 -2.90
CA ILE A 21 -3.13 12.69 -3.17
C ILE A 21 -3.63 12.52 -4.61
N LYS A 22 -4.28 13.55 -5.17
CA LYS A 22 -4.80 13.51 -6.53
C LYS A 22 -3.63 13.43 -7.52
N GLY A 23 -3.62 12.39 -8.34
CA GLY A 23 -2.57 12.12 -9.33
C GLY A 23 -1.34 11.38 -8.78
N SER A 24 -1.20 11.22 -7.45
CA SER A 24 -0.09 10.46 -6.85
C SER A 24 -0.17 8.98 -7.19
N ASN A 25 1.00 8.36 -7.43
CA ASN A 25 1.12 6.93 -7.62
C ASN A 25 1.29 6.25 -6.25
N ILE A 26 0.36 5.37 -5.88
CA ILE A 26 0.36 4.66 -4.60
C ILE A 26 0.50 3.16 -4.85
N LEU A 27 1.44 2.51 -4.16
CA LEU A 27 1.56 1.06 -4.12
C LEU A 27 1.05 0.52 -2.80
N ILE A 28 0.07 -0.37 -2.84
CA ILE A 28 -0.37 -1.13 -1.67
C ILE A 28 0.43 -2.44 -1.59
N LEU A 29 1.09 -2.69 -0.47
CA LEU A 29 1.73 -3.96 -0.15
C LEU A 29 0.79 -4.80 0.72
N GLY A 30 0.32 -5.91 0.17
CA GLY A 30 -0.67 -6.76 0.79
C GLY A 30 -2.10 -6.42 0.38
N LEU A 31 -2.73 -7.38 -0.28
CA LEU A 31 -4.15 -7.36 -0.63
C LEU A 31 -4.94 -8.38 0.18
N ALA A 32 -4.31 -9.47 0.62
CA ALA A 32 -4.93 -10.48 1.47
C ALA A 32 -5.38 -9.91 2.82
N TYR A 33 -6.48 -10.44 3.34
CA TYR A 33 -7.02 -10.12 4.66
C TYR A 33 -6.07 -10.52 5.80
N LYS A 34 -5.32 -11.62 5.60
CA LYS A 34 -4.38 -12.17 6.58
C LYS A 34 -3.00 -12.34 5.97
N LYS A 35 -2.01 -12.31 6.86
CA LYS A 35 -0.62 -12.63 6.57
C LYS A 35 -0.49 -14.01 5.92
N ASN A 36 0.31 -14.07 4.85
CA ASN A 36 0.78 -15.29 4.18
C ASN A 36 -0.30 -16.23 3.61
N VAL A 37 -1.48 -15.69 3.29
CA VAL A 37 -2.58 -16.42 2.63
C VAL A 37 -3.17 -15.56 1.52
N ASP A 38 -4.08 -16.13 0.72
CA ASP A 38 -4.71 -15.49 -0.45
C ASP A 38 -6.17 -15.05 -0.21
N ASP A 39 -6.64 -15.06 1.04
CA ASP A 39 -8.04 -14.75 1.37
C ASP A 39 -8.37 -13.26 1.20
N LEU A 40 -9.29 -12.95 0.28
CA LEU A 40 -9.74 -11.58 -0.03
C LEU A 40 -11.13 -11.22 0.51
N ARG A 41 -11.90 -12.17 1.04
CA ARG A 41 -13.36 -12.03 1.24
C ARG A 41 -13.74 -10.78 2.06
N GLU A 42 -12.98 -10.55 3.13
CA GLU A 42 -13.17 -9.43 4.06
C GLU A 42 -11.95 -8.49 4.08
N SER A 43 -11.21 -8.43 2.97
CA SER A 43 -9.98 -7.65 2.94
C SER A 43 -10.25 -6.13 3.00
N PRO A 44 -9.74 -5.43 4.05
CA PRO A 44 -9.87 -3.98 4.13
C PRO A 44 -9.06 -3.26 3.03
N SER A 45 -8.07 -3.93 2.43
CA SER A 45 -7.26 -3.38 1.34
C SER A 45 -8.08 -3.12 0.08
N LEU A 46 -9.16 -3.89 -0.16
CA LEU A 46 -10.07 -3.66 -1.28
C LEU A 46 -10.79 -2.30 -1.15
N GLU A 47 -11.26 -2.00 0.06
CA GLU A 47 -11.91 -0.73 0.37
C GLU A 47 -10.91 0.43 0.38
N LEU A 48 -9.70 0.21 0.91
CA LEU A 48 -8.63 1.19 0.87
C LEU A 48 -8.29 1.61 -0.58
N ILE A 49 -8.13 0.64 -1.50
CA ILE A 49 -7.89 0.92 -2.92
C ILE A 49 -9.03 1.75 -3.52
N ARG A 50 -10.29 1.41 -3.21
CA ARG A 50 -11.47 2.14 -3.70
C ARG A 50 -11.45 3.60 -3.23
N LEU A 51 -11.21 3.83 -1.95
CA LEU A 51 -11.18 5.17 -1.36
C LEU A 51 -10.03 6.03 -1.92
N LEU A 52 -8.83 5.46 -2.07
CA LEU A 52 -7.68 6.16 -2.65
C LEU A 52 -7.95 6.54 -4.12
N LYS A 53 -8.50 5.62 -4.92
CA LYS A 53 -8.91 5.91 -6.30
C LYS A 53 -9.98 7.00 -6.36
N HIS A 54 -10.95 6.98 -5.46
CA HIS A 54 -11.98 8.02 -5.36
C HIS A 54 -11.39 9.40 -5.03
N LYS A 55 -10.27 9.47 -4.30
CA LYS A 55 -9.50 10.71 -4.07
C LYS A 55 -8.61 11.11 -5.25
N GLY A 56 -8.64 10.35 -6.35
CA GLY A 56 -7.90 10.63 -7.58
C GLY A 56 -6.48 10.07 -7.62
N ALA A 57 -6.11 9.18 -6.69
CA ALA A 57 -4.80 8.51 -6.73
C ALA A 57 -4.75 7.40 -7.79
N LYS A 58 -3.55 7.16 -8.33
CA LYS A 58 -3.25 6.02 -9.22
C LYS A 58 -2.73 4.88 -8.35
N VAL A 59 -3.56 3.86 -8.14
CA VAL A 59 -3.26 2.79 -7.18
C VAL A 59 -2.84 1.51 -7.90
N ALA A 60 -1.70 0.96 -7.52
CA ALA A 60 -1.26 -0.39 -7.82
C ALA A 60 -1.18 -1.21 -6.53
N TYR A 61 -1.11 -2.54 -6.63
CA TYR A 61 -0.81 -3.39 -5.49
C TYR A 61 0.27 -4.41 -5.85
N ASN A 62 0.98 -4.84 -4.82
CA ASN A 62 1.73 -6.08 -4.83
C ASN A 62 1.21 -6.94 -3.67
N ASP A 63 0.99 -8.21 -3.97
CA ASP A 63 0.75 -9.27 -3.00
C ASP A 63 1.37 -10.57 -3.58
N PRO A 64 2.27 -11.25 -2.85
CA PRO A 64 2.89 -12.50 -3.29
C PRO A 64 1.92 -13.68 -3.36
N TYR A 65 0.83 -13.64 -2.58
CA TYR A 65 -0.16 -14.70 -2.46
C TYR A 65 -1.38 -14.44 -3.34
N VAL A 66 -1.60 -13.18 -3.75
CA VAL A 66 -2.71 -12.78 -4.61
C VAL A 66 -2.17 -12.23 -5.94
N PRO A 67 -1.86 -13.07 -6.95
CA PRO A 67 -1.30 -12.62 -8.23
C PRO A 67 -2.30 -11.84 -9.10
N MET A 68 -3.59 -12.14 -8.96
CA MET A 68 -4.68 -11.47 -9.65
C MET A 68 -5.87 -11.31 -8.72
N ALA A 69 -6.42 -10.10 -8.68
CA ALA A 69 -7.58 -9.77 -7.88
C ALA A 69 -8.74 -9.40 -8.80
N VAL A 70 -9.87 -10.08 -8.60
CA VAL A 70 -11.14 -9.77 -9.27
C VAL A 70 -12.18 -9.57 -8.17
N HIS A 71 -12.72 -8.37 -8.06
CA HIS A 71 -13.76 -8.04 -7.09
C HIS A 71 -14.92 -7.34 -7.79
N HIS A 72 -15.97 -8.11 -8.08
CA HIS A 72 -17.12 -7.67 -8.87
C HIS A 72 -17.86 -6.48 -8.25
N LYS A 73 -18.07 -6.49 -6.93
CA LYS A 73 -18.78 -5.40 -6.22
C LYS A 73 -18.10 -4.04 -6.40
N ASN A 74 -16.77 -4.01 -6.50
CA ASN A 74 -16.01 -2.76 -6.67
C ASN A 74 -15.53 -2.55 -8.12
N GLY A 75 -15.97 -3.40 -9.06
CA GLY A 75 -15.50 -3.37 -10.45
C GLY A 75 -13.99 -3.52 -10.60
N MET A 76 -13.32 -4.14 -9.63
CA MET A 76 -11.86 -4.17 -9.56
C MET A 76 -11.32 -5.41 -10.28
N LYS A 77 -10.48 -5.19 -11.30
CA LYS A 77 -9.66 -6.24 -11.91
C LYS A 77 -8.24 -5.73 -12.01
N MET A 78 -7.33 -6.27 -11.18
CA MET A 78 -5.96 -5.78 -11.07
C MET A 78 -4.99 -6.95 -10.91
N ARG A 79 -3.78 -6.83 -11.47
CA ARG A 79 -2.69 -7.79 -11.28
C ARG A 79 -1.66 -7.25 -10.29
N SER A 80 -1.10 -8.14 -9.50
CA SER A 80 0.02 -7.86 -8.61
C SER A 80 1.22 -7.42 -9.43
N VAL A 81 1.80 -6.26 -9.11
CA VAL A 81 2.99 -5.75 -9.81
C VAL A 81 4.25 -6.31 -9.16
N PRO A 82 5.30 -6.67 -9.92
CA PRO A 82 6.54 -7.12 -9.32
C PRO A 82 7.25 -5.98 -8.59
N LEU A 83 7.95 -6.30 -7.50
CA LEU A 83 8.79 -5.35 -6.79
C LEU A 83 10.17 -5.30 -7.45
N SER A 84 10.70 -4.08 -7.61
CA SER A 84 12.08 -3.84 -8.02
C SER A 84 12.54 -2.48 -7.47
N PRO A 85 13.85 -2.23 -7.34
CA PRO A 85 14.36 -0.94 -6.86
C PRO A 85 13.84 0.23 -7.71
N LYS A 86 13.90 0.09 -9.04
CA LYS A 86 13.38 1.09 -9.99
C LYS A 86 11.86 1.21 -9.94
N GLY A 87 11.15 0.09 -9.72
CA GLY A 87 9.69 0.07 -9.60
C GLY A 87 9.19 0.82 -8.37
N LEU A 88 9.78 0.55 -7.20
CA LEU A 88 9.41 1.20 -5.94
C LEU A 88 9.58 2.73 -5.99
N LYS A 89 10.63 3.22 -6.66
CA LYS A 89 10.87 4.67 -6.83
C LYS A 89 9.84 5.40 -7.70
N LYS A 90 9.00 4.67 -8.45
CA LYS A 90 7.91 5.27 -9.26
C LYS A 90 6.71 5.67 -8.42
N TYR A 91 6.58 5.11 -7.22
CA TYR A 91 5.46 5.41 -6.32
C TYR A 91 5.82 6.56 -5.40
N ASP A 92 4.89 7.50 -5.28
CA ASP A 92 4.98 8.63 -4.37
C ASP A 92 4.75 8.19 -2.92
N CYS A 93 3.99 7.11 -2.72
CA CYS A 93 3.76 6.48 -1.42
C CYS A 93 3.60 4.96 -1.55
N VAL A 94 4.23 4.21 -0.65
CA VAL A 94 4.02 2.77 -0.47
C VAL A 94 3.27 2.56 0.85
N VAL A 95 2.18 1.81 0.83
CA VAL A 95 1.37 1.52 2.03
C VAL A 95 1.50 0.06 2.39
N VAL A 96 1.96 -0.25 3.60
CA VAL A 96 1.93 -1.62 4.12
C VAL A 96 0.55 -1.89 4.69
N ALA A 97 -0.25 -2.68 3.98
CA ALA A 97 -1.61 -3.05 4.37
C ALA A 97 -1.69 -4.47 4.95
N THR A 98 -0.80 -5.37 4.53
CA THR A 98 -0.65 -6.72 5.10
C THR A 98 0.82 -7.01 5.38
N ASP A 99 1.09 -7.54 6.58
CA ASP A 99 2.43 -7.90 7.02
C ASP A 99 2.84 -9.29 6.50
N HIS A 100 3.15 -9.43 5.20
CA HIS A 100 3.62 -10.71 4.67
C HIS A 100 5.09 -10.97 5.06
N SER A 101 5.37 -12.20 5.54
CA SER A 101 6.73 -12.59 5.95
C SER A 101 7.75 -12.56 4.81
N THR A 102 7.30 -12.64 3.56
CA THR A 102 8.15 -12.66 2.37
C THR A 102 8.68 -11.28 1.99
N TYR A 103 8.17 -10.20 2.61
CA TYR A 103 8.65 -8.86 2.32
C TYR A 103 9.94 -8.53 3.07
N ASP A 104 10.96 -8.09 2.33
CA ASP A 104 12.11 -7.42 2.92
C ASP A 104 11.79 -5.94 3.13
N TYR A 105 11.32 -5.60 4.33
CA TYR A 105 10.92 -4.25 4.68
C TYR A 105 12.06 -3.24 4.70
N ARG A 106 13.30 -3.66 5.03
CA ARG A 106 14.46 -2.75 4.99
C ARG A 106 14.81 -2.39 3.56
N TRP A 107 14.79 -3.37 2.67
CA TRP A 107 14.99 -3.15 1.25
C TRP A 107 13.87 -2.33 0.63
N ILE A 108 12.61 -2.59 0.98
CA ILE A 108 11.46 -1.79 0.53
C ILE A 108 11.66 -0.33 0.96
N ALA A 109 11.86 -0.08 2.26
CA ALA A 109 12.02 1.28 2.79
C ALA A 109 13.18 2.03 2.11
N SER A 110 14.30 1.35 1.87
CA SER A 110 15.48 1.94 1.22
C SER A 110 15.26 2.29 -0.26
N ASN A 111 14.26 1.69 -0.91
CA ASN A 111 13.94 1.88 -2.32
C ASN A 111 12.64 2.67 -2.56
N SER A 112 11.94 3.06 -1.51
CA SER A 112 10.69 3.82 -1.56
C SER A 112 10.90 5.29 -1.26
N ARG A 113 10.10 6.17 -1.88
CA ARG A 113 10.11 7.62 -1.56
C ARG A 113 9.52 7.91 -0.18
N LEU A 114 8.41 7.25 0.12
CA LEU A 114 7.62 7.38 1.34
C LEU A 114 6.95 6.04 1.60
N VAL A 115 6.89 5.63 2.87
CA VAL A 115 6.20 4.43 3.34
C VAL A 115 5.22 4.83 4.44
N VAL A 116 3.97 4.38 4.34
CA VAL A 116 3.00 4.40 5.43
C VAL A 116 2.82 2.97 5.95
N ASP A 117 3.27 2.71 7.17
CA ASP A 117 3.17 1.40 7.81
C ASP A 117 1.96 1.35 8.75
N THR A 118 0.92 0.62 8.32
CA THR A 118 -0.35 0.44 9.07
C THR A 118 -0.36 -0.83 9.93
N ARG A 119 0.71 -1.64 9.82
CA ARG A 119 0.79 -2.97 10.43
C ARG A 119 1.88 -3.06 11.48
N ASN A 120 2.63 -1.98 11.68
CA ASN A 120 3.84 -1.96 12.50
C ASN A 120 4.86 -3.02 12.04
N ALA A 121 4.86 -3.35 10.74
CA ALA A 121 5.75 -4.35 10.15
C ALA A 121 7.20 -3.86 10.05
N MET A 122 7.39 -2.55 10.03
CA MET A 122 8.70 -1.90 10.00
C MET A 122 9.21 -1.51 11.41
N ALA A 123 8.66 -2.12 12.46
CA ALA A 123 9.14 -1.88 13.83
C ALA A 123 10.65 -2.15 13.93
N GLY A 124 11.40 -1.18 14.46
CA GLY A 124 12.86 -1.27 14.59
C GLY A 124 13.65 -0.88 13.33
N ILE A 125 12.99 -0.54 12.23
CA ILE A 125 13.64 0.06 11.05
C ILE A 125 13.63 1.58 11.22
N LYS A 126 14.83 2.18 11.30
CA LYS A 126 14.99 3.63 11.38
C LYS A 126 15.23 4.18 9.98
N ALA A 127 14.23 4.82 9.40
CA ALA A 127 14.37 5.57 8.15
C ALA A 127 13.45 6.80 8.15
N PRO A 128 13.90 7.95 7.62
CA PRO A 128 13.15 9.21 7.68
C PRO A 128 11.89 9.21 6.80
N ASN A 129 11.79 8.27 5.87
CA ASN A 129 10.67 8.12 4.94
C ASN A 129 9.58 7.15 5.43
N ILE A 130 9.64 6.66 6.67
CA ILE A 130 8.62 5.77 7.24
C ILE A 130 7.71 6.56 8.17
N VAL A 131 6.41 6.55 7.86
CA VAL A 131 5.33 7.09 8.69
C VAL A 131 4.54 5.94 9.28
N LYS A 132 4.35 5.94 10.60
CA LYS A 132 3.48 4.98 11.28
C LYS A 132 2.03 5.47 11.26
N ALA A 133 1.10 4.56 11.00
CA ALA A 133 -0.33 4.82 10.95
C ALA A 133 -1.08 3.90 11.91
#